data_AF-A0A397V6H9-F1
#
_entry.id   AF-A0A397V6H9-F1
#
_cell.length_a   1.000
_cell.length_b   1.000
_cell.length_c   1.000
_cell.angle_alpha   90.00
_cell.angle_beta   90.00
_cell.angle_gamma   90.00
#
_symmetry.space_group_name_H-M   'P 1'
#
loop_
_entity.id
_entity.type
_entity.pdbx_description
1 polymer ?
#
loop_
_entity_poly.entity_id
_entity_poly.type
_entity_poly.pdbx_seq_one_letter_code
_entity_poly.pdbx_strand_id
1 'polypeptide(L)'
;MFFIVATSQRQAAEELECIFANLVNNYGNIGLKSCNPDSRSRRHADGPKPVRRLALFHPYIPELANLSLASHSLCSRHYMQIVINNHFYELLSGSYPDQESDEDQEESQENKRARLDTNKDYPTAGYANLTFELDKTKEFLELAQLENEQKSQLIVELQARIERMQQYLENQKKEVEGLKKLLQSAYDNINMSRNLYEEQCKNNEVLIEQ
;
A
#
# COMPACT_ATOMS: atom_id res chain seq x y z
N MET A 1 18.27 29.36 4.03
CA MET A 1 16.88 28.86 3.85
C MET A 1 16.70 27.66 4.75
N PHE A 2 15.84 27.77 5.77
CA PHE A 2 15.50 26.65 6.64
C PHE A 2 14.28 25.94 6.03
N PHE A 3 14.42 24.65 5.70
CA PHE A 3 13.29 23.79 5.38
C PHE A 3 12.68 23.29 6.68
N ILE A 4 11.47 23.74 7.00
CA ILE A 4 10.65 23.13 8.04
C ILE A 4 10.07 21.86 7.43
N VAL A 5 10.68 20.71 7.74
CA VAL A 5 10.02 19.41 7.55
C VAL A 5 8.97 19.32 8.64
N ALA A 6 7.71 19.63 8.28
CA ALA A 6 6.58 19.31 9.13
C ALA A 6 6.45 17.78 9.18
N THR A 7 7.04 17.17 10.20
CA THR A 7 6.73 15.80 10.58
C THR A 7 5.31 15.80 11.11
N SER A 8 4.34 15.60 10.20
CA SER A 8 2.97 15.30 10.60
C SER A 8 3.01 14.00 11.39
N GLN A 9 2.97 14.12 12.71
CA GLN A 9 2.97 12.99 13.62
C GLN A 9 1.61 12.33 13.47
N ARG A 10 1.60 11.19 12.80
CA ARG A 10 0.39 10.43 12.53
C ARG A 10 -0.30 10.07 13.85
N GLN A 11 -1.60 10.34 13.93
CA GLN A 11 -2.39 10.01 15.12
C GLN A 11 -2.30 8.51 15.43
N ALA A 12 -2.20 8.14 16.71
CA ALA A 12 -2.06 6.75 17.11
C ALA A 12 -3.33 5.95 16.79
N ALA A 13 -3.17 4.69 16.35
CA ALA A 13 -4.32 3.83 16.02
C ALA A 13 -5.30 3.62 17.19
N GLU A 14 -4.80 3.71 18.42
CA GLU A 14 -5.59 3.56 19.65
C GLU A 14 -6.62 4.69 19.84
N GLU A 15 -6.32 5.87 19.32
CA GLU A 15 -7.18 7.06 19.41
C GLU A 15 -8.25 7.11 18.31
N LEU A 16 -8.09 6.31 17.25
CA LEU A 16 -9.02 6.26 16.13
C LEU A 16 -10.13 5.24 16.38
N GLU A 17 -11.36 5.58 16.03
CA GLU A 17 -12.51 4.67 16.12
C GLU A 17 -12.31 3.43 15.23
N CYS A 18 -12.79 2.27 15.68
CA CYS A 18 -12.78 1.08 14.85
C CYS A 18 -13.71 1.31 13.64
N ILE A 19 -13.24 1.03 12.43
CA ILE A 19 -14.01 1.23 11.18
C ILE A 19 -15.36 0.49 11.17
N PHE A 20 -15.46 -0.59 11.93
CA PHE A 20 -16.68 -1.38 12.04
C PHE A 20 -17.57 -0.99 13.23
N ALA A 21 -17.16 -0.06 14.09
CA ALA A 21 -17.89 0.26 15.33
C ALA A 21 -19.37 0.58 15.08
N ASN A 22 -19.64 1.42 14.07
CA ASN A 22 -20.99 1.81 13.68
C ASN A 22 -21.69 0.81 12.74
N LEU A 23 -20.98 -0.23 12.28
CA LEU A 23 -21.50 -1.24 11.36
C LEU A 23 -21.95 -2.52 12.08
N VAL A 24 -21.52 -2.73 13.34
CA VAL A 24 -21.86 -3.92 14.13
C VAL A 24 -23.37 -4.14 14.23
N ASN A 25 -24.15 -3.07 14.40
CA ASN A 25 -25.60 -3.19 14.56
C ASN A 25 -26.31 -3.64 13.28
N ASN A 26 -25.80 -3.24 12.12
CA ASN A 26 -26.41 -3.54 10.82
C ASN A 26 -26.00 -4.91 10.29
N TYR A 27 -24.81 -5.39 10.69
CA TYR A 27 -24.17 -6.58 10.13
C TYR A 27 -23.93 -7.69 11.16
N GLY A 28 -24.40 -7.52 12.39
CA GLY A 28 -24.26 -8.51 13.46
C GLY A 28 -25.02 -9.81 13.16
N ASN A 29 -26.19 -9.70 12.54
CA ASN A 29 -27.03 -10.84 12.12
C ASN A 29 -26.37 -11.71 11.05
N ILE A 30 -25.51 -11.12 10.20
CA ILE A 30 -24.76 -11.86 9.18
C ILE A 30 -23.37 -12.30 9.67
N GLY A 31 -23.09 -12.17 10.97
CA GLY A 31 -21.91 -12.72 11.63
C GLY A 31 -20.78 -11.73 11.91
N LEU A 32 -20.96 -10.42 11.68
CA LEU A 32 -19.96 -9.42 12.08
C LEU A 32 -19.85 -9.38 13.61
N LYS A 33 -18.65 -9.58 14.16
CA LYS A 33 -18.46 -9.63 15.62
C LYS A 33 -18.62 -8.24 16.23
N SER A 34 -19.09 -8.21 17.47
CA SER A 34 -19.16 -6.98 18.25
C SER A 34 -17.77 -6.35 18.42
N CYS A 35 -17.74 -5.01 18.31
CA CYS A 35 -16.53 -4.24 18.54
C CYS A 35 -16.09 -4.38 20.00
N ASN A 36 -14.78 -4.42 20.23
CA ASN A 36 -14.22 -4.29 21.58
C ASN A 36 -13.59 -2.90 21.71
N PRO A 37 -14.28 -1.92 22.32
CA PRO A 37 -13.78 -0.55 22.46
C PRO A 37 -12.55 -0.49 23.37
N ASP A 38 -12.38 -1.41 24.31
CA ASP A 38 -11.27 -1.38 25.28
C ASP A 38 -9.99 -2.08 24.78
N SER A 39 -9.94 -2.48 23.52
CA SER A 39 -8.73 -3.08 22.96
C SER A 39 -7.62 -2.03 22.84
N ARG A 40 -6.60 -2.15 23.70
CA ARG A 40 -5.33 -1.42 23.58
C ARG A 40 -4.53 -1.81 22.33
N SER A 41 -4.85 -2.92 21.68
CA SER A 41 -4.18 -3.35 20.44
C SER A 41 -5.04 -3.02 19.23
N ARG A 42 -5.04 -1.74 18.86
CA ARG A 42 -5.64 -1.24 17.60
C ARG A 42 -4.59 -1.15 16.50
N ARG A 43 -5.00 -1.39 15.27
CA ARG A 43 -4.14 -1.29 14.08
C ARG A 43 -4.75 -0.31 13.08
N HIS A 44 -3.94 0.41 12.34
CA HIS A 44 -4.46 1.34 11.33
C HIS A 44 -5.21 0.61 10.21
N ALA A 45 -6.38 1.14 9.82
CA ALA A 45 -7.19 0.55 8.76
C ALA A 45 -6.63 0.81 7.34
N ASP A 46 -5.81 1.84 7.16
CA ASP A 46 -5.07 2.12 5.92
C ASP A 46 -3.75 1.33 5.78
N GLY A 47 -3.47 0.41 6.70
CA GLY A 47 -2.30 -0.46 6.61
C GLY A 47 -2.39 -1.36 5.36
N PRO A 48 -1.25 -1.75 4.76
CA PRO A 48 -1.25 -2.46 3.47
C PRO A 48 -2.01 -3.80 3.50
N LYS A 49 -2.03 -4.50 4.65
CA LYS A 49 -2.82 -5.73 4.84
C LYS A 49 -4.32 -5.45 5.04
N PRO A 50 -4.72 -4.58 6.00
CA PRO A 50 -6.09 -4.10 6.14
C PRO A 50 -6.73 -3.60 4.83
N VAL A 51 -6.08 -2.71 4.09
CA VAL A 51 -6.63 -2.13 2.84
C VAL A 51 -7.02 -3.20 1.84
N ARG A 52 -6.11 -4.16 1.58
CA ARG A 52 -6.38 -5.27 0.65
C ARG A 52 -7.54 -6.14 1.10
N ARG A 53 -7.64 -6.42 2.40
CA ARG A 53 -8.71 -7.27 2.94
C ARG A 53 -10.04 -6.54 2.95
N LEU A 54 -10.09 -5.28 3.39
CA LEU A 54 -11.31 -4.47 3.43
C LEU A 54 -11.94 -4.30 2.03
N ALA A 55 -11.12 -4.16 0.99
CA ALA A 55 -11.60 -4.06 -0.39
C ALA A 55 -12.45 -5.26 -0.83
N LEU A 56 -12.17 -6.46 -0.30
CA LEU A 56 -12.96 -7.67 -0.60
C LEU A 56 -14.38 -7.59 -0.03
N PHE A 57 -14.59 -6.82 1.04
CA PHE A 57 -15.89 -6.72 1.70
C PHE A 57 -16.79 -5.64 1.09
N HIS A 58 -16.31 -4.82 0.15
CA HIS A 58 -17.13 -3.78 -0.48
C HIS A 58 -18.44 -4.27 -1.11
N PRO A 59 -18.51 -5.45 -1.77
CA PRO A 59 -19.77 -5.97 -2.30
C PRO A 59 -20.80 -6.34 -1.23
N TYR A 60 -20.36 -6.62 0.01
CA TYR A 60 -21.19 -7.13 1.10
C TYR A 60 -21.47 -6.10 2.19
N ILE A 61 -20.55 -5.14 2.37
CA ILE A 61 -20.61 -4.05 3.34
C ILE A 61 -20.24 -2.76 2.59
N PRO A 62 -21.15 -2.24 1.74
CA PRO A 62 -20.87 -1.11 0.85
C PRO A 62 -20.51 0.17 1.61
N GLU A 63 -20.95 0.34 2.85
CA GLU A 63 -20.63 1.50 3.69
C GLU A 63 -19.12 1.65 3.92
N LEU A 64 -18.34 0.56 3.85
CA LEU A 64 -16.89 0.61 3.94
C LEU A 64 -16.25 1.48 2.85
N ALA A 65 -16.85 1.53 1.65
CA ALA A 65 -16.33 2.34 0.55
C ALA A 65 -16.45 3.86 0.83
N ASN A 66 -17.36 4.25 1.71
CA ASN A 66 -17.62 5.65 2.07
C ASN A 66 -16.81 6.09 3.31
N LEU A 67 -16.10 5.17 3.97
CA LEU A 67 -15.30 5.45 5.16
C LEU A 67 -13.84 5.73 4.78
N SER A 68 -13.26 6.75 5.43
CA SER A 68 -11.84 7.06 5.24
C SER A 68 -10.96 6.10 6.06
N LEU A 69 -10.22 5.21 5.40
CA LEU A 69 -9.33 4.27 6.08
C LEU A 69 -8.23 4.96 6.92
N ALA A 70 -7.84 6.18 6.54
CA ALA A 70 -6.81 6.94 7.23
C ALA A 70 -7.29 7.48 8.61
N SER A 71 -8.60 7.71 8.77
CA SER A 71 -9.18 8.22 10.02
C SER A 71 -9.74 7.12 10.93
N HIS A 72 -9.54 5.84 10.59
CA HIS A 72 -10.07 4.71 11.34
C HIS A 72 -8.98 3.70 11.72
N SER A 73 -9.29 2.91 12.74
CA SER A 73 -8.52 1.76 13.14
C SER A 73 -9.31 0.46 12.99
N LEU A 74 -8.65 -0.66 13.29
CA LEU A 74 -9.24 -1.97 13.48
C LEU A 74 -8.95 -2.40 14.91
N CYS A 75 -10.00 -2.69 15.69
CA CYS A 75 -9.85 -3.37 16.97
C CYS A 75 -9.34 -4.80 16.74
N SER A 76 -8.72 -5.43 17.75
CA SER A 76 -8.13 -6.76 17.58
C SER A 76 -9.14 -7.82 17.11
N ARG A 77 -10.41 -7.72 17.53
CA ARG A 77 -11.47 -8.65 17.10
C ARG A 77 -11.74 -8.54 15.61
N HIS A 78 -11.96 -7.33 15.10
CA HIS A 78 -12.19 -7.11 13.68
C HIS A 78 -10.95 -7.36 12.85
N TYR A 79 -9.76 -7.01 13.35
CA TYR A 79 -8.52 -7.37 12.69
C TYR A 79 -8.39 -8.90 12.54
N MET A 80 -8.72 -9.67 13.58
CA MET A 80 -8.71 -11.13 13.50
C MET A 80 -9.79 -11.66 12.55
N GLN A 81 -11.01 -11.13 12.59
CA GLN A 81 -12.11 -11.60 11.77
C GLN A 81 -11.97 -11.26 10.28
N ILE A 82 -11.44 -10.08 9.97
CA ILE A 82 -11.42 -9.52 8.61
C ILE A 82 -10.07 -9.73 7.94
N VAL A 83 -8.98 -9.54 8.69
CA VAL A 83 -7.62 -9.53 8.13
C VAL A 83 -6.92 -10.88 8.26
N ILE A 84 -7.09 -11.57 9.40
CA ILE A 84 -6.40 -12.84 9.67
C ILE A 84 -7.24 -14.05 9.27
N ASN A 85 -8.52 -14.07 9.60
CA ASN A 85 -9.43 -15.16 9.30
C ASN A 85 -10.19 -14.89 7.98
N ASN A 86 -10.42 -15.93 7.19
CA ASN A 86 -11.18 -15.86 5.94
C ASN A 86 -12.64 -16.34 6.05
N HIS A 87 -12.98 -17.04 7.13
CA HIS A 87 -14.30 -17.65 7.30
C HIS A 87 -15.45 -16.65 7.15
N PHE A 88 -15.30 -15.43 7.68
CA PHE A 88 -16.37 -14.44 7.57
C PHE A 88 -16.58 -13.99 6.11
N TYR A 89 -15.51 -13.86 5.33
CA TYR A 89 -15.61 -13.56 3.91
C TYR A 89 -16.25 -14.72 3.13
N GLU A 90 -15.85 -15.97 3.42
CA GLU A 90 -16.39 -17.18 2.79
C GLU A 90 -17.89 -17.35 3.03
N LEU A 91 -18.36 -17.02 4.25
CA LEU A 91 -19.77 -16.98 4.60
C LEU A 91 -20.54 -15.97 3.75
N LEU A 92 -20.01 -14.75 3.62
CA LEU A 92 -20.63 -13.69 2.82
C LEU A 92 -20.61 -14.01 1.32
N SER A 93 -19.55 -14.65 0.84
CA SER A 93 -19.41 -15.01 -0.57
C SER A 93 -20.18 -16.27 -0.98
N GLY A 94 -20.99 -16.84 -0.08
CA GLY A 94 -21.75 -18.06 -0.36
C GLY A 94 -20.87 -19.26 -0.71
N SER A 95 -19.63 -19.29 -0.23
CA SER A 95 -18.68 -20.38 -0.47
C SER A 95 -18.78 -21.51 0.56
N TYR A 96 -19.76 -21.41 1.47
CA TYR A 96 -20.16 -22.48 2.38
C TYR A 96 -21.36 -23.20 1.75
N PRO A 97 -21.35 -24.53 1.57
CA PRO A 97 -22.55 -25.22 1.11
C PRO A 97 -23.65 -25.04 2.15
N ASP A 98 -24.83 -24.64 1.68
CA ASP A 98 -26.03 -24.39 2.46
C ASP A 98 -26.26 -25.53 3.48
N GLN A 99 -26.09 -25.23 4.76
CA GLN A 99 -26.93 -25.89 5.76
C GLN A 99 -28.24 -25.13 5.73
N GLU A 100 -29.21 -25.72 5.02
CA GLU A 100 -30.58 -25.27 4.99
C GLU A 100 -31.06 -24.91 6.40
N SER A 101 -31.62 -23.72 6.48
CA SER A 101 -32.38 -23.19 7.60
C SER A 101 -33.57 -24.10 7.91
N ASP A 102 -33.69 -24.53 9.15
CA ASP A 102 -35.00 -24.70 9.78
C ASP A 102 -35.00 -23.86 11.07
N GLU A 103 -35.96 -22.94 11.12
CA GLU A 103 -36.30 -22.14 12.29
C GLU A 103 -36.87 -23.03 13.41
N ASP A 104 -36.80 -22.51 14.64
CA ASP A 104 -37.36 -23.00 15.91
C ASP A 104 -36.55 -24.03 16.71
N GLN A 105 -35.81 -23.56 17.72
CA GLN A 105 -36.17 -23.78 19.13
C GLN A 105 -35.18 -23.14 20.10
N GLU A 106 -35.73 -22.36 21.04
CA GLU A 106 -35.07 -21.91 22.26
C GLU A 106 -34.73 -23.09 23.19
N GLU A 107 -33.69 -22.84 24.01
CA GLU A 107 -33.47 -23.40 25.36
C GLU A 107 -32.95 -24.84 25.51
N SER A 108 -31.67 -24.96 25.87
CA SER A 108 -31.21 -25.37 27.22
C SER A 108 -29.86 -26.10 27.18
N GLN A 109 -28.96 -25.68 28.05
CA GLN A 109 -27.76 -26.43 28.40
C GLN A 109 -28.16 -27.73 29.10
N GLU A 110 -27.69 -28.89 28.63
CA GLU A 110 -27.17 -29.92 29.54
C GLU A 110 -26.33 -31.01 28.84
N ASN A 111 -25.23 -31.34 29.50
CA ASN A 111 -24.35 -32.50 29.30
C ASN A 111 -25.09 -33.79 28.90
N LYS A 112 -24.57 -34.52 27.90
CA LYS A 112 -24.51 -36.00 27.94
C LYS A 112 -23.51 -36.57 26.92
N ARG A 113 -22.44 -37.17 27.46
CA ARG A 113 -21.57 -38.16 26.81
C ARG A 113 -22.39 -39.41 26.49
N ALA A 114 -22.31 -39.94 25.27
CA ALA A 114 -22.49 -41.37 24.98
C ALA A 114 -21.86 -41.74 23.62
N ARG A 115 -21.34 -42.96 23.56
CA ARG A 115 -20.39 -43.52 22.59
C ARG A 115 -21.07 -44.19 21.37
N LEU A 116 -20.31 -44.15 20.28
CA LEU A 116 -19.97 -45.20 19.29
C LEU A 116 -20.99 -45.75 18.27
N ASP A 117 -20.46 -45.73 17.04
CA ASP A 117 -20.54 -46.66 15.92
C ASP A 117 -21.83 -46.77 15.09
N THR A 118 -21.75 -46.19 13.88
CA THR A 118 -22.19 -46.90 12.68
C THR A 118 -21.26 -46.58 11.52
N ASN A 119 -20.50 -47.58 11.12
CA ASN A 119 -19.63 -47.60 9.96
C ASN A 119 -20.50 -47.76 8.71
N LYS A 120 -20.55 -46.75 7.83
CA LYS A 120 -20.99 -46.90 6.43
C LYS A 120 -20.17 -45.98 5.54
N ASP A 121 -19.40 -46.65 4.69
CA ASP A 121 -18.63 -46.19 3.53
C ASP A 121 -19.09 -44.88 2.89
N TYR A 122 -18.21 -43.86 2.88
CA TYR A 122 -18.03 -42.91 1.77
C TYR A 122 -16.69 -42.18 1.93
N PRO A 123 -15.95 -41.94 0.83
CA PRO A 123 -15.41 -40.60 0.66
C PRO A 123 -15.53 -40.13 -0.79
N THR A 124 -16.75 -39.98 -1.30
CA THR A 124 -16.97 -39.33 -2.61
C THR A 124 -17.18 -37.82 -2.47
N ALA A 125 -17.77 -37.36 -1.36
CA ALA A 125 -18.04 -35.93 -1.12
C ALA A 125 -16.78 -35.10 -0.79
N GLY A 126 -15.76 -35.70 -0.16
CA GLY A 126 -14.52 -35.00 0.18
C GLY A 126 -13.60 -34.70 -1.02
N TYR A 127 -13.59 -35.60 -2.02
CA TYR A 127 -12.76 -35.44 -3.21
C TYR A 127 -13.26 -34.31 -4.12
N ALA A 128 -14.58 -34.16 -4.25
CA ALA A 128 -15.21 -33.10 -5.05
C ALA A 128 -14.95 -31.69 -4.47
N ASN A 129 -14.96 -31.57 -3.13
CA ASN A 129 -14.63 -30.31 -2.45
C ASN A 129 -13.14 -29.95 -2.62
N LEU A 130 -12.24 -30.94 -2.48
CA LEU A 130 -10.81 -30.74 -2.70
C LEU A 130 -10.47 -30.35 -4.15
N THR A 131 -11.17 -30.93 -5.14
CA THR A 131 -10.99 -30.52 -6.55
C THR A 131 -11.47 -29.09 -6.81
N PHE A 132 -12.58 -28.68 -6.19
CA PHE A 132 -13.09 -27.31 -6.32
C PHE A 132 -12.15 -26.28 -5.67
N GLU A 133 -11.63 -26.56 -4.48
CA GLU A 133 -10.61 -25.71 -3.84
C GLU A 133 -9.30 -25.65 -4.64
N LEU A 134 -8.90 -26.76 -5.25
CA LEU A 134 -7.72 -26.83 -6.12
C LEU A 134 -7.90 -25.96 -7.39
N ASP A 135 -9.06 -26.04 -8.03
CA ASP A 135 -9.34 -25.23 -9.23
C ASP A 135 -9.37 -23.73 -8.90
N LYS A 136 -9.99 -23.35 -7.77
CA LYS A 136 -10.03 -21.96 -7.30
C LYS A 136 -8.64 -21.42 -6.93
N THR A 137 -7.83 -22.22 -6.24
CA THR A 137 -6.45 -21.83 -5.90
C THR A 137 -5.56 -21.70 -7.14
N LYS A 138 -5.81 -22.53 -8.16
CA LYS A 138 -5.13 -22.42 -9.46
C LYS A 138 -5.50 -21.12 -10.19
N GLU A 139 -6.78 -20.75 -10.21
CA GLU A 139 -7.23 -19.48 -10.79
C GLU A 139 -6.58 -18.28 -10.08
N PHE A 140 -6.54 -18.27 -8.75
CA PHE A 140 -5.84 -17.22 -8.00
C PHE A 140 -4.34 -17.17 -8.30
N LEU A 141 -3.70 -18.32 -8.48
CA LEU A 141 -2.29 -18.39 -8.85
C LEU A 141 -2.05 -17.79 -10.24
N GLU A 142 -2.89 -18.12 -11.22
CA GLU A 142 -2.80 -17.60 -12.58
C GLU A 142 -2.98 -16.06 -12.61
N LEU A 143 -3.96 -15.54 -11.86
CA LEU A 143 -4.15 -14.09 -11.71
C LEU A 143 -2.95 -13.41 -11.04
N ALA A 144 -2.40 -14.01 -10.00
CA ALA A 144 -1.24 -13.47 -9.31
C ALA A 144 0.02 -13.49 -10.19
N GLN A 145 0.19 -14.53 -11.02
CA GLN A 145 1.26 -14.63 -12.00
C GLN A 145 1.14 -13.55 -13.06
N LEU A 146 -0.05 -13.34 -13.62
CA LEU A 146 -0.30 -12.30 -14.61
C LEU A 146 -0.02 -10.89 -14.04
N GLU A 147 -0.49 -10.61 -12.82
CA GLU A 147 -0.22 -9.33 -12.14
C GLU A 147 1.29 -9.13 -11.91
N ASN A 148 2.00 -10.20 -11.57
CA ASN A 148 3.45 -10.15 -11.36
C ASN A 148 4.22 -9.91 -12.67
N GLU A 149 3.78 -10.52 -13.78
CA GLU A 149 4.34 -10.27 -15.11
C GLU A 149 4.13 -8.81 -15.54
N GLN A 150 2.92 -8.28 -15.37
CA GLN A 150 2.62 -6.88 -15.69
C GLN A 150 3.47 -5.91 -14.85
N LYS A 151 3.61 -6.16 -13.55
CA LYS A 151 4.47 -5.35 -12.67
C LYS A 151 5.94 -5.45 -13.08
N SER A 152 6.40 -6.65 -13.46
CA SER A 152 7.77 -6.87 -13.92
C SER A 152 8.06 -6.10 -15.22
N GLN A 153 7.11 -6.08 -16.17
CA GLN A 153 7.23 -5.27 -17.38
C GLN A 153 7.31 -3.77 -17.06
N LEU A 154 6.45 -3.28 -16.18
CA LEU A 154 6.47 -1.88 -15.74
C LEU A 154 7.80 -1.50 -15.07
N ILE A 155 8.38 -2.40 -14.26
CA ILE A 155 9.70 -2.18 -13.65
C ILE A 155 10.78 -2.00 -14.73
N VAL A 156 10.79 -2.86 -15.76
CA VAL A 156 11.76 -2.78 -16.86
C VAL A 156 11.61 -1.46 -17.63
N GLU A 157 10.39 -1.04 -17.94
CA GLU A 157 10.12 0.22 -18.62
C GLU A 157 10.59 1.44 -17.80
N LEU A 158 10.32 1.42 -16.49
CA LEU A 158 10.74 2.47 -15.57
C LEU A 158 12.27 2.51 -15.44
N GLN A 159 12.94 1.36 -15.37
CA GLN A 159 14.41 1.30 -15.38
C GLN A 159 14.99 1.92 -16.65
N ALA A 160 14.47 1.55 -17.83
CA ALA A 160 14.91 2.14 -19.09
C ALA A 160 14.70 3.66 -19.14
N ARG A 161 13.61 4.17 -18.53
CA ARG A 161 13.37 5.61 -18.40
C ARG A 161 14.38 6.29 -17.47
N ILE A 162 14.68 5.67 -16.33
CA ILE A 162 15.68 6.17 -15.38
C ILE A 162 17.06 6.26 -16.04
N GLU A 163 17.47 5.23 -16.76
CA GLU A 163 18.75 5.20 -17.49
C GLU A 163 18.86 6.34 -18.51
N ARG A 164 17.79 6.57 -19.30
CA ARG A 164 17.74 7.70 -20.24
C ARG A 164 17.85 9.05 -19.53
N MET A 165 17.17 9.22 -18.41
CA MET A 165 17.24 10.45 -17.62
C MET A 165 18.63 10.67 -17.02
N GLN A 166 19.28 9.62 -16.52
CA GLN A 166 20.65 9.68 -16.00
C GLN A 166 21.63 10.09 -17.09
N GLN A 167 21.52 9.51 -18.28
CA GLN A 167 22.38 9.88 -19.41
C GLN A 167 22.19 11.34 -19.83
N TYR A 168 20.95 11.82 -19.83
CA TYR A 168 20.64 13.22 -20.12
C TYR A 168 21.29 14.17 -19.12
N LEU A 169 21.17 13.87 -17.82
CA LEU A 169 21.78 14.67 -16.75
C LEU A 169 23.31 14.69 -16.86
N GLU A 170 23.94 13.57 -17.18
CA GLU A 170 25.40 13.52 -17.35
C GLU A 170 25.86 14.34 -18.56
N ASN A 171 25.10 14.33 -19.66
CA ASN A 171 25.38 15.16 -20.81
C ASN A 171 25.25 16.66 -20.47
N GLN A 172 24.18 17.06 -19.79
CA GLN A 172 23.99 18.44 -19.33
C GLN A 172 25.11 18.90 -18.39
N LYS A 173 25.54 18.02 -17.48
CA LYS A 173 26.66 18.31 -16.57
C LYS A 173 27.95 18.59 -17.34
N LYS A 174 28.25 17.80 -18.37
CA LYS A 174 29.43 18.02 -19.23
C LYS A 174 29.35 19.35 -19.99
N GLU A 175 28.16 19.71 -20.49
CA GLU A 175 27.94 20.97 -21.18
C GLU A 175 28.16 22.17 -20.25
N VAL A 176 27.59 22.13 -19.04
CA VAL A 176 27.79 23.17 -18.02
C VAL A 176 29.26 23.32 -17.65
N GLU A 177 29.99 22.21 -17.48
CA GLU A 177 31.42 22.25 -17.20
C GLU A 177 32.22 22.85 -18.38
N GLY A 178 31.82 22.56 -19.62
CA GLY A 178 32.40 23.17 -20.82
C GLY A 178 32.17 24.68 -20.88
N LEU A 179 30.94 25.13 -20.64
CA LEU A 179 30.58 26.55 -20.59
C LEU A 179 31.34 27.28 -19.48
N LYS A 180 31.50 26.66 -18.31
CA LYS A 180 32.27 27.23 -17.20
C LYS A 180 33.72 27.48 -17.58
N LYS A 181 34.36 26.54 -18.29
CA LYS A 181 35.74 26.69 -18.77
C LYS A 181 35.87 27.82 -19.80
N LEU A 182 34.92 27.90 -20.74
CA LEU A 182 34.88 28.98 -21.73
C LEU A 182 34.71 30.35 -21.06
N LEU A 183 33.81 30.45 -20.08
CA LEU A 183 33.59 31.68 -19.33
C LEU A 183 34.85 32.11 -18.56
N GLN A 184 35.54 31.16 -17.93
CA GLN A 184 36.80 31.45 -17.23
C GLN A 184 37.86 31.99 -18.20
N SER A 185 38.04 31.34 -19.36
CA SER A 185 38.99 31.80 -20.37
C SER A 185 38.64 33.20 -20.90
N ALA A 186 37.35 33.48 -21.12
CA ALA A 186 36.91 34.82 -21.52
C ALA A 186 37.23 35.87 -20.46
N TYR A 187 37.01 35.55 -19.18
CA TYR A 187 37.35 36.44 -18.07
C TYR A 187 38.86 36.73 -17.99
N ASP A 188 39.70 35.69 -18.13
CA ASP A 188 41.15 35.82 -18.11
C ASP A 188 41.66 36.71 -19.26
N ASN A 189 41.11 36.53 -20.47
CA ASN A 189 41.42 37.34 -21.65
C ASN A 189 41.05 38.82 -21.46
N ILE A 190 39.86 39.09 -20.89
CA ILE A 190 39.41 40.46 -20.59
C ILE A 190 40.33 41.12 -19.57
N ASN A 191 40.69 40.39 -18.51
CA ASN A 191 41.58 40.90 -17.48
C ASN A 191 42.98 41.21 -18.05
N MET A 192 43.51 40.33 -18.91
CA MET A 192 44.79 40.57 -19.60
C MET A 192 44.72 41.80 -20.50
N SER A 193 43.65 41.95 -21.28
CA SER A 193 43.43 43.12 -22.15
C SER A 193 43.36 44.41 -21.34
N ARG A 194 42.68 44.39 -20.18
CA ARG A 194 42.61 45.54 -19.27
C ARG A 194 43.99 45.92 -18.73
N ASN A 195 44.78 44.93 -18.29
CA ASN A 195 46.11 45.18 -17.77
C ASN A 195 47.04 45.80 -18.83
N LEU A 196 46.99 45.30 -20.06
CA LEU A 196 47.75 45.86 -21.19
C LEU A 196 47.34 47.32 -21.48
N TYR A 197 46.04 47.62 -21.44
CA TYR A 197 45.54 48.97 -21.63
C TYR A 197 46.02 49.92 -20.51
N GLU A 198 45.95 49.50 -19.25
CA GLU A 198 46.44 50.28 -18.10
C GLU A 198 47.94 50.57 -18.21
N GLU A 199 48.74 49.59 -18.64
CA GLU A 199 50.18 49.77 -18.87
C GLU A 199 50.46 50.78 -20.00
N GLN A 200 49.70 50.69 -21.08
CA GLN A 200 49.82 51.62 -22.20
C GLN A 200 49.44 53.06 -21.80
N CYS A 201 48.38 53.25 -21.00
CA CYS A 201 48.01 54.56 -20.47
C CYS A 201 49.15 55.18 -19.66
N LYS A 202 49.76 54.42 -18.74
CA LYS A 202 50.90 54.88 -17.93
C LYS A 202 52.10 55.28 -18.80
N ASN A 203 52.43 54.47 -19.81
CA ASN A 203 53.54 54.79 -20.72
C ASN A 203 53.27 56.06 -21.52
N ASN A 204 52.03 56.28 -21.97
CA ASN A 204 51.66 57.48 -22.71
C ASN A 204 51.71 58.73 -21.83
N GLU A 205 51.29 58.66 -20.56
CA GLU A 205 51.42 59.77 -19.60
C GLU A 205 52.88 60.21 -19.45
N VAL A 206 53.80 59.25 -19.27
CA VAL A 206 55.25 59.52 -19.17
C VAL A 206 55.80 60.20 -20.43
N LEU A 207 55.33 59.82 -21.62
CA LEU A 207 55.76 60.42 -22.89
C LEU A 207 55.22 61.83 -23.11
N ILE A 208 54.09 62.19 -22.49
CA ILE A 208 53.49 63.53 -22.59
C ILE A 208 54.16 64.51 -21.61
N GLU A 209 54.73 64.01 -20.50
CA GLU A 209 55.42 64.82 -19.50
C GLU A 209 56.90 65.15 -19.81
N GLN A 210 57.46 64.62 -20.92
CA GLN A 210 58.81 64.92 -21.43
C GLN A 210 58.84 66.08 -22.43
#